data_AF-A0A1I7J3U0-F1
#
_entry.id   AF-A0A1I7J3U0-F1
#
_cell.length_a   1.000
_cell.length_b   1.000
_cell.length_c   1.000
_cell.angle_alpha   90.00
_cell.angle_beta   90.00
_cell.angle_gamma   90.00
#
_symmetry.space_group_name_H-M   'P 1'
#
loop_
_entity.id
_entity.type
_entity.pdbx_description
1 polymer ?
#
loop_
_entity_poly.entity_id
_entity_poly.type
_entity_poly.pdbx_seq_one_letter_code
_entity_poly.pdbx_strand_id
1 'polypeptide(L)'
;MARPRIALFVLEALPNARVVRRLVADYRADIAFVGLSNAERPSSGGLTGQIRRHLARSGTGILPYLAVNFGLPDLLRPLAPLTQAASGSGDAPEATPLKTLCRRMDIPTVTVDDVNGPEVARTLRDTAPDLILTYHFDQILKPETIGLARLGGINGHPGLLPRHRGPVPTIHALAEGPGSFGMTLHRLAAAIDTGAILAQEAVPLPAGTTATRAAVALHAHGRGMLDGLLDTIDRTGSLPEGRTEPVLPYCPFPDRAMLASLRRRGLRLTDGQDLREALSLSARAS
;
A
#
# COMPACT_ATOMS: atom_id res chain seq x y z
N MET A 1 -21.05 4.88 19.96
CA MET A 1 -20.00 3.97 20.42
C MET A 1 -18.66 4.68 20.21
N ALA A 2 -17.56 4.23 20.83
CA ALA A 2 -16.24 4.81 20.51
C ALA A 2 -15.76 4.23 19.17
N ARG A 3 -15.11 5.08 18.35
CA ARG A 3 -14.50 4.67 17.07
C ARG A 3 -13.50 3.52 17.29
N PRO A 4 -13.38 2.58 16.33
CA PRO A 4 -12.47 1.45 16.48
C PRO A 4 -11.02 1.93 16.55
N ARG A 5 -10.24 1.40 17.50
CA ARG A 5 -8.78 1.56 17.53
C ARG A 5 -8.13 0.77 16.40
N ILE A 6 -7.26 1.41 15.63
CA ILE A 6 -6.70 0.87 14.39
C ILE A 6 -5.21 0.52 14.57
N ALA A 7 -4.83 -0.71 14.25
CA ALA A 7 -3.45 -1.07 13.95
C ALA A 7 -3.23 -0.95 12.42
N LEU A 8 -2.47 0.06 12.01
CA LEU A 8 -2.21 0.35 10.60
C LEU A 8 -0.89 -0.29 10.15
N PHE A 9 -0.93 -1.19 9.18
CA PHE A 9 0.25 -1.81 8.58
C PHE A 9 0.46 -1.33 7.14
N VAL A 10 1.65 -0.80 6.87
CA VAL A 10 1.96 -0.14 5.60
C VAL A 10 3.40 -0.39 5.20
N LEU A 11 3.61 -0.66 3.92
CA LEU A 11 4.86 -0.36 3.21
C LEU A 11 4.69 1.02 2.57
N GLU A 12 5.43 2.02 3.05
CA GLU A 12 5.32 3.37 2.49
C GLU A 12 6.05 3.42 1.14
N ALA A 13 5.34 3.81 0.08
CA ALA A 13 5.84 3.86 -1.27
C ALA A 13 5.20 5.03 -2.03
N LEU A 14 5.73 5.41 -3.19
CA LEU A 14 5.13 6.49 -4.00
C LEU A 14 3.60 6.35 -4.19
N PRO A 15 3.05 5.15 -4.52
CA PRO A 15 1.62 5.00 -4.76
C PRO A 15 0.69 5.39 -3.61
N ASN A 16 1.12 5.19 -2.35
CA ASN A 16 0.25 5.33 -1.18
C ASN A 16 0.71 6.43 -0.22
N ALA A 17 1.95 6.94 -0.32
CA ALA A 17 2.57 7.80 0.69
C ALA A 17 1.68 8.98 1.10
N ARG A 18 1.20 9.80 0.15
CA ARG A 18 0.35 10.96 0.49
C ARG A 18 -0.95 10.55 1.18
N VAL A 19 -1.58 9.50 0.67
CA VAL A 19 -2.85 9.00 1.19
C VAL A 19 -2.69 8.49 2.61
N VAL A 20 -1.66 7.68 2.86
CA VAL A 20 -1.40 7.10 4.18
C VAL A 20 -0.98 8.18 5.17
N ARG A 21 -0.11 9.12 4.78
CA ARG A 21 0.25 10.26 5.64
C ARG A 21 -0.98 11.06 6.04
N ARG A 22 -1.87 11.32 5.08
CA ARG A 22 -3.12 12.04 5.37
C ARG A 22 -4.07 11.22 6.23
N LEU A 23 -4.19 9.91 5.98
CA LEU A 23 -4.94 8.98 6.83
C LEU A 23 -4.45 9.03 8.27
N VAL A 24 -3.14 8.95 8.49
CA VAL A 24 -2.56 9.02 9.84
C VAL A 24 -2.86 10.36 10.52
N ALA A 25 -2.79 11.46 9.78
CA ALA A 25 -3.12 12.78 10.32
C ALA A 25 -4.60 12.90 10.71
N ASP A 26 -5.51 12.44 9.84
CA ASP A 26 -6.96 12.57 10.05
C ASP A 26 -7.46 11.62 11.16
N TYR A 27 -6.91 10.42 11.24
CA TYR A 27 -7.30 9.37 12.20
C TYR A 27 -6.36 9.25 13.40
N ARG A 28 -5.58 10.30 13.72
CA ARG A 28 -4.55 10.24 14.78
C ARG A 28 -5.06 9.71 16.12
N ALA A 29 -6.29 10.06 16.49
CA ALA A 29 -6.89 9.69 17.77
C ALA A 29 -7.37 8.23 17.80
N ASP A 30 -7.63 7.66 16.62
CA ASP A 30 -8.14 6.31 16.44
C ASP A 30 -7.01 5.31 16.20
N ILE A 31 -5.80 5.75 15.87
CA ILE A 31 -4.66 4.85 15.59
C ILE A 31 -4.00 4.39 16.89
N ALA A 32 -3.96 3.07 17.08
CA ALA A 32 -3.27 2.44 18.19
C ALA A 32 -1.74 2.43 17.99
N PHE A 33 -1.30 2.07 16.79
CA PHE A 33 0.09 2.17 16.34
C PHE A 33 0.18 2.00 14.82
N VAL A 34 1.34 2.34 14.25
CA VAL A 34 1.67 2.13 12.84
C VAL A 34 2.81 1.11 12.70
N GLY A 35 2.53 -0.03 12.07
CA GLY A 35 3.50 -1.02 11.65
C GLY A 35 4.08 -0.68 10.28
N LEU A 36 5.36 -0.32 10.24
CA LEU A 36 6.11 0.03 9.03
C LEU A 36 6.85 -1.20 8.52
N SER A 37 6.49 -1.72 7.36
CA SER A 37 7.17 -2.90 6.80
C SER A 37 8.64 -2.62 6.52
N ASN A 38 9.51 -3.55 6.89
CA ASN A 38 10.86 -3.60 6.37
C ASN A 38 10.86 -4.41 5.07
N ALA A 39 10.82 -3.72 3.91
CA ALA A 39 10.87 -4.37 2.60
C ALA A 39 12.18 -5.18 2.39
N GLU A 40 13.27 -4.73 3.00
CA GLU A 40 14.62 -5.30 2.84
C GLU A 40 14.99 -6.30 3.95
N ARG A 41 13.99 -6.78 4.70
CA ARG A 41 14.16 -7.79 5.75
C ARG A 41 14.94 -9.03 5.27
N PRO A 42 15.71 -9.71 6.15
CA PRO A 42 16.48 -10.89 5.76
C PRO A 42 15.64 -12.01 5.15
N SER A 43 14.41 -12.21 5.63
CA SER A 43 13.47 -13.23 5.12
C SER A 43 13.00 -12.95 3.68
N SER A 44 13.06 -11.69 3.22
CA SER A 44 12.84 -11.34 1.81
C SER A 44 14.11 -11.55 0.97
N GLY A 45 15.23 -11.97 1.56
CA GLY A 45 16.54 -12.05 0.92
C GLY A 45 17.23 -10.70 0.74
N GLY A 46 16.77 -9.67 1.46
CA GLY A 46 17.32 -8.31 1.39
C GLY A 46 17.15 -7.64 0.04
N LEU A 47 17.76 -6.46 -0.12
CA LEU A 47 17.71 -5.69 -1.37
C LEU A 47 18.31 -6.45 -2.55
N THR A 48 19.50 -7.04 -2.38
CA THR A 48 20.22 -7.77 -3.44
C THR A 48 19.46 -9.03 -3.89
N GLY A 49 18.90 -9.80 -2.95
CA GLY A 49 18.09 -10.97 -3.27
C GLY A 49 16.81 -10.60 -4.03
N GLN A 50 16.16 -9.50 -3.65
CA GLN A 50 14.99 -8.98 -4.36
C GLN A 50 15.33 -8.57 -5.80
N ILE A 51 16.36 -7.75 -5.98
CA ILE A 51 16.81 -7.31 -7.32
C ILE A 51 17.11 -8.54 -8.19
N ARG A 52 17.86 -9.52 -7.67
CA ARG A 52 18.18 -10.75 -8.41
C ARG A 52 16.93 -11.50 -8.87
N ARG A 53 15.91 -11.65 -8.00
CA ARG A 53 14.65 -12.31 -8.37
C ARG A 53 13.87 -11.54 -9.43
N HIS A 54 13.82 -10.21 -9.33
CA HIS A 54 13.18 -9.37 -10.34
C HIS A 54 13.90 -9.44 -11.68
N LEU A 55 15.24 -9.42 -11.71
CA LEU A 55 16.01 -9.58 -12.95
C LEU A 55 15.83 -10.97 -13.58
N ALA A 56 15.80 -12.02 -12.76
CA ALA A 56 15.56 -13.38 -13.24
C ALA A 56 14.17 -13.51 -13.89
N ARG A 57 13.11 -13.03 -13.22
CA ARG A 57 11.72 -13.12 -13.69
C ARG A 57 11.38 -12.14 -14.81
N SER A 58 11.71 -10.87 -14.61
CA SER A 58 11.20 -9.74 -15.38
C SER A 58 12.26 -9.08 -16.28
N GLY A 59 13.55 -9.41 -16.08
CA GLY A 59 14.65 -8.72 -16.77
C GLY A 59 14.82 -7.27 -16.30
N THR A 60 15.59 -6.47 -17.04
CA THR A 60 15.90 -5.07 -16.67
C THR A 60 14.75 -4.10 -16.90
N GLY A 61 13.75 -4.49 -17.70
CA GLY A 61 12.61 -3.62 -18.05
C GLY A 61 11.72 -3.23 -16.86
N ILE A 62 11.78 -3.97 -15.74
CA ILE A 62 11.03 -3.64 -14.52
C ILE A 62 11.76 -2.62 -13.63
N LEU A 63 13.07 -2.44 -13.79
CA LEU A 63 13.88 -1.64 -12.87
C LEU A 63 13.41 -0.18 -12.76
N PRO A 64 13.05 0.54 -13.84
CA PRO A 64 12.54 1.91 -13.72
C PRO A 64 11.27 1.99 -12.88
N TYR A 65 10.37 1.01 -13.02
CA TYR A 65 9.14 0.94 -12.23
C TYR A 65 9.46 0.70 -10.74
N LEU A 66 10.36 -0.24 -10.43
CA LEU A 66 10.76 -0.51 -9.05
C LEU A 66 11.44 0.70 -8.40
N ALA A 67 12.36 1.34 -9.13
CA ALA A 67 13.04 2.52 -8.65
C ALA A 67 12.05 3.65 -8.33
N VAL A 68 11.16 3.99 -9.26
CA VAL A 68 10.18 5.07 -9.07
C VAL A 68 9.21 4.77 -7.91
N ASN A 69 8.75 3.53 -7.77
CA ASN A 69 7.72 3.21 -6.78
C ASN A 69 8.27 2.92 -5.38
N PHE A 70 9.43 2.24 -5.29
CA PHE A 70 9.92 1.62 -4.05
C PHE A 70 11.34 1.99 -3.64
N GLY A 71 12.14 2.63 -4.50
CA GLY A 71 13.60 2.72 -4.28
C GLY A 71 14.21 4.12 -4.32
N LEU A 72 13.65 5.05 -5.09
CA LEU A 72 14.24 6.38 -5.23
C LEU A 72 14.08 7.26 -3.98
N PRO A 73 12.95 7.21 -3.25
CA PRO A 73 12.79 8.00 -2.04
C PRO A 73 13.76 7.67 -0.91
N ASP A 74 14.12 6.39 -0.76
CA ASP A 74 15.03 5.95 0.30
C ASP A 74 16.51 6.07 -0.10
N LEU A 75 16.84 5.86 -1.38
CA LEU A 75 18.21 5.98 -1.90
C LEU A 75 18.75 7.43 -1.83
N LEU A 76 17.88 8.42 -2.00
CA LEU A 76 18.24 9.85 -1.99
C LEU A 76 18.09 10.52 -0.62
N ARG A 77 17.58 9.79 0.38
CA ARG A 77 17.42 10.27 1.76
C ARG A 77 18.70 10.89 2.37
N PRO A 78 19.93 10.42 2.08
CA PRO A 78 21.15 11.06 2.58
C PRO A 78 21.46 12.43 1.94
N LEU A 79 20.93 12.71 0.74
CA LEU A 79 21.15 13.95 0.00
C LEU A 79 20.11 15.03 0.31
N ALA A 80 19.06 14.67 1.04
CA ALA A 80 18.01 15.56 1.51
C ALA A 80 18.46 16.86 2.18
N PRO A 81 19.53 16.89 3.01
CA PRO A 81 20.00 18.14 3.62
C PRO A 81 20.52 19.16 2.60
N LEU A 82 20.96 18.72 1.42
CA LEU A 82 21.47 19.61 0.36
C LEU A 82 20.34 20.23 -0.47
N THR A 83 19.16 19.63 -0.48
CA THR A 83 17.95 20.15 -1.16
C THR A 83 17.07 21.01 -0.24
N GLN A 84 17.46 21.13 1.03
CA GLN A 84 16.71 21.75 2.15
C GLN A 84 16.42 23.25 1.97
N ALA A 85 17.14 23.94 1.07
CA ALA A 85 17.03 25.39 0.90
C ALA A 85 15.98 25.86 -0.16
N ALA A 86 15.31 24.95 -0.88
CA ALA A 86 14.48 25.33 -2.03
C ALA A 86 12.98 25.02 -1.91
N SER A 87 12.55 24.21 -0.94
CA SER A 87 11.14 23.85 -0.78
C SER A 87 10.61 24.39 0.53
N GLY A 88 10.00 25.57 0.50
CA GLY A 88 9.17 26.10 1.59
C GLY A 88 7.91 25.28 1.82
N SER A 89 8.03 23.97 2.02
CA SER A 89 6.91 23.10 2.37
C SER A 89 6.49 23.41 3.79
N GLY A 90 5.38 24.15 3.93
CA GLY A 90 4.67 24.29 5.20
C GLY A 90 4.23 22.95 5.78
N ASP A 91 3.62 22.98 6.96
CA ASP A 91 3.23 21.86 7.83
C ASP A 91 2.20 20.85 7.24
N ALA A 92 2.18 20.64 5.93
CA ALA A 92 1.30 19.69 5.27
C ALA A 92 1.72 18.23 5.61
N PRO A 93 0.82 17.40 6.17
CA PRO A 93 1.12 16.01 6.51
C PRO A 93 1.63 15.18 5.33
N GLU A 94 1.12 15.44 4.12
CA GLU A 94 1.45 14.70 2.90
C GLU A 94 2.91 14.86 2.48
N ALA A 95 3.57 15.94 2.91
CA ALA A 95 4.97 16.20 2.67
C ALA A 95 5.90 15.41 3.61
N THR A 96 5.46 15.10 4.83
CA THR A 96 6.32 14.54 5.89
C THR A 96 6.39 13.01 5.79
N PRO A 97 7.57 12.35 5.86
CA PRO A 97 7.63 10.89 5.85
C PRO A 97 6.83 10.29 6.99
N LEU A 98 6.20 9.14 6.76
CA LEU A 98 5.22 8.56 7.69
C LEU A 98 5.80 8.39 9.10
N LYS A 99 7.01 7.85 9.22
CA LYS A 99 7.69 7.68 10.51
C LYS A 99 7.91 9.01 11.25
N THR A 100 8.30 10.06 10.53
CA THR A 100 8.49 11.40 11.10
C THR A 100 7.15 12.01 11.51
N LEU A 101 6.12 11.82 10.69
CA LEU A 101 4.76 12.30 10.97
C LEU A 101 4.20 11.64 12.22
N CYS A 102 4.29 10.32 12.33
CA CYS A 102 3.85 9.58 13.53
C CYS A 102 4.56 10.10 14.79
N ARG A 103 5.88 10.32 14.73
CA ARG A 103 6.63 10.91 15.85
C ARG A 103 6.14 12.30 16.24
N ARG A 104 5.79 13.17 15.27
CA ARG A 104 5.25 14.51 15.56
C ARG A 104 3.86 14.48 16.19
N MET A 105 3.14 13.39 15.99
CA MET A 105 1.77 13.18 16.47
C MET A 105 1.69 12.24 17.68
N ASP A 106 2.84 11.86 18.25
CA ASP A 106 2.96 10.90 19.36
C ASP A 106 2.27 9.55 19.08
N ILE A 107 2.27 9.11 17.83
CA ILE A 107 1.74 7.81 17.41
C ILE A 107 2.87 6.76 17.46
N PRO A 108 2.71 5.66 18.21
CA PRO A 108 3.72 4.60 18.26
C PRO A 108 3.97 3.99 16.88
N THR A 109 5.25 3.75 16.55
CA THR A 109 5.64 3.06 15.31
C THR A 109 6.46 1.81 15.62
N VAL A 110 6.22 0.73 14.88
CA VAL A 110 7.00 -0.52 14.94
C VAL A 110 7.55 -0.83 13.56
N THR A 111 8.84 -1.16 13.47
CA THR A 111 9.41 -1.70 12.23
C THR A 111 9.06 -3.19 12.15
N VAL A 112 8.49 -3.64 11.04
CA VAL A 112 7.91 -4.99 10.91
C VAL A 112 8.77 -5.86 9.99
N ASP A 113 9.59 -6.70 10.59
CA ASP A 113 10.33 -7.77 9.88
C ASP A 113 9.48 -9.05 9.70
N ASP A 114 8.60 -9.35 10.66
CA ASP A 114 7.63 -10.43 10.56
C ASP A 114 6.32 -10.02 11.23
N VAL A 115 5.28 -9.78 10.44
CA VAL A 115 3.95 -9.41 10.93
C VAL A 115 3.32 -10.50 11.81
N ASN A 116 3.74 -11.75 11.65
CA ASN A 116 3.28 -12.88 12.46
C ASN A 116 4.27 -13.24 13.58
N GLY A 117 5.32 -12.43 13.74
CA GLY A 117 6.36 -12.62 14.74
C GLY A 117 5.93 -12.20 16.15
N PRO A 118 6.70 -12.58 17.17
CA PRO A 118 6.37 -12.29 18.57
C PRO A 118 6.34 -10.79 18.90
N GLU A 119 7.10 -9.96 18.20
CA GLU A 119 7.13 -8.50 18.41
C GLU A 119 5.81 -7.83 18.04
N VAL A 120 5.30 -8.11 16.83
CA VAL A 120 4.01 -7.57 16.38
C VAL A 120 2.88 -8.17 17.22
N ALA A 121 2.93 -9.46 17.54
CA ALA A 121 1.93 -10.10 18.39
C ALA A 121 1.89 -9.48 19.80
N ARG A 122 3.03 -9.13 20.40
CA ARG A 122 3.08 -8.40 21.69
C ARG A 122 2.47 -7.01 21.54
N THR A 123 2.90 -6.24 20.53
CA THR A 123 2.37 -4.89 20.27
C THR A 123 0.85 -4.89 20.10
N LEU A 124 0.29 -5.83 19.32
CA LEU A 124 -1.15 -5.98 19.13
C LEU A 124 -1.86 -6.28 20.46
N ARG A 125 -1.31 -7.13 21.32
CA ARG A 125 -1.90 -7.42 22.64
C ARG A 125 -1.84 -6.22 23.58
N ASP A 126 -0.69 -5.54 23.63
CA ASP A 126 -0.46 -4.43 24.55
C ASP A 126 -1.29 -3.19 24.17
N THR A 127 -1.52 -2.98 22.88
CA THR A 127 -2.28 -1.83 22.35
C THR A 127 -3.77 -2.12 22.12
N ALA A 128 -4.16 -3.40 22.15
CA ALA A 128 -5.52 -3.91 21.99
C ALA A 128 -6.34 -3.18 20.89
N PRO A 129 -5.88 -3.17 19.63
CA PRO A 129 -6.63 -2.54 18.55
C PRO A 129 -7.93 -3.31 18.28
N ASP A 130 -8.97 -2.59 17.89
CA ASP A 130 -10.22 -3.19 17.47
C ASP A 130 -10.12 -3.73 16.05
N LEU A 131 -9.36 -3.06 15.18
CA LEU A 131 -9.27 -3.33 13.74
C LEU A 131 -7.83 -3.31 13.25
N ILE A 132 -7.46 -4.29 12.41
CA ILE A 132 -6.24 -4.24 11.60
C ILE A 132 -6.56 -3.63 10.23
N LEU A 133 -5.78 -2.64 9.81
CA LEU A 133 -5.87 -2.06 8.48
C LEU A 133 -4.54 -2.25 7.75
N THR A 134 -4.54 -2.96 6.62
CA THR A 134 -3.41 -2.99 5.69
C THR A 134 -3.70 -2.08 4.50
N TYR A 135 -2.75 -1.22 4.16
CA TYR A 135 -2.89 -0.32 3.01
C TYR A 135 -1.58 -0.26 2.24
N HIS A 136 -1.46 -1.13 1.23
CA HIS A 136 -0.19 -1.45 0.55
C HIS A 136 0.83 -2.07 1.52
N PHE A 137 0.59 -3.30 1.93
CA PHE A 137 1.47 -4.06 2.83
C PHE A 137 1.94 -5.35 2.14
N ASP A 138 3.19 -5.73 2.34
CA ASP A 138 3.88 -6.77 1.56
C ASP A 138 4.05 -8.10 2.32
N GLN A 139 3.40 -8.25 3.48
CA GLN A 139 3.42 -9.46 4.29
C GLN A 139 2.00 -10.01 4.47
N ILE A 140 1.90 -11.34 4.55
CA ILE A 140 0.62 -12.05 4.73
C ILE A 140 0.37 -12.20 6.23
N LEU A 141 -0.76 -11.69 6.71
CA LEU A 141 -1.20 -11.89 8.08
C LEU A 141 -1.89 -13.25 8.21
N LYS A 142 -1.43 -14.07 9.16
CA LYS A 142 -2.04 -15.34 9.48
C LYS A 142 -3.30 -15.16 10.34
N PRO A 143 -4.24 -16.13 10.36
CA PRO A 143 -5.45 -16.06 11.16
C PRO A 143 -5.20 -15.74 12.64
N GLU A 144 -4.11 -16.24 13.22
CA GLU A 144 -3.75 -15.99 14.62
C GLU A 144 -3.43 -14.51 14.87
N THR A 145 -2.73 -13.85 13.93
CA THR A 145 -2.42 -12.42 13.99
C THR A 145 -3.68 -11.58 13.76
N ILE A 146 -4.49 -11.95 12.77
CA ILE A 146 -5.74 -11.25 12.45
C ILE A 146 -6.70 -11.30 13.66
N GLY A 147 -6.78 -12.45 14.33
CA GLY A 147 -7.65 -12.66 15.49
C GLY A 147 -7.26 -11.89 16.75
N LEU A 148 -6.09 -11.21 16.78
CA LEU A 148 -5.72 -10.33 17.88
C LEU A 148 -6.51 -9.01 17.89
N ALA A 149 -7.15 -8.66 16.76
CA ALA A 149 -8.09 -7.54 16.67
C ALA A 149 -9.52 -8.06 16.60
N ARG A 150 -10.40 -7.59 17.49
CA ARG A 150 -11.76 -8.15 17.63
C ARG A 150 -12.64 -8.01 16.38
N LEU A 151 -12.39 -7.02 15.52
CA LEU A 151 -13.09 -6.83 14.25
C LEU A 151 -12.38 -7.54 13.08
N GLY A 152 -11.25 -8.19 13.33
CA GLY A 152 -10.38 -8.77 12.31
C GLY A 152 -9.59 -7.68 11.59
N GLY A 153 -9.54 -7.76 10.25
CA GLY A 153 -8.85 -6.73 9.48
C GLY A 153 -9.34 -6.54 8.05
N ILE A 154 -8.93 -5.42 7.48
CA ILE A 154 -9.30 -4.92 6.15
C ILE A 154 -8.02 -4.66 5.37
N ASN A 155 -8.04 -4.96 4.08
CA ASN A 155 -7.00 -4.59 3.14
C ASN A 155 -7.56 -3.66 2.05
N GLY A 156 -6.81 -2.62 1.73
CA GLY A 156 -7.01 -1.80 0.55
C GLY A 156 -6.22 -2.33 -0.64
N HIS A 157 -6.90 -2.92 -1.61
CA HIS A 157 -6.30 -3.49 -2.83
C HIS A 157 -6.60 -2.63 -4.07
N PRO A 158 -5.60 -2.05 -4.76
CA PRO A 158 -5.79 -1.23 -5.96
C PRO A 158 -6.03 -2.09 -7.22
N GLY A 159 -7.03 -2.96 -7.14
CA GLY A 159 -7.55 -3.78 -8.23
C GLY A 159 -9.00 -4.20 -7.98
N LEU A 160 -9.66 -4.72 -9.02
CA LEU A 160 -11.04 -5.22 -8.96
C LEU A 160 -11.07 -6.72 -8.62
N LEU A 161 -11.11 -7.09 -7.34
CA LEU A 161 -11.24 -8.49 -6.94
C LEU A 161 -12.53 -9.15 -7.48
N PRO A 162 -12.50 -10.45 -7.82
CA PRO A 162 -11.37 -11.38 -7.64
C PRO A 162 -10.29 -11.28 -8.73
N ARG A 163 -10.43 -10.39 -9.72
CA ARG A 163 -9.39 -10.16 -10.75
C ARG A 163 -8.17 -9.48 -10.14
N HIS A 164 -7.00 -9.76 -10.73
CA HIS A 164 -5.73 -9.13 -10.36
C HIS A 164 -5.34 -9.31 -8.88
N ARG A 165 -5.71 -10.42 -8.24
CA ARG A 165 -5.25 -10.71 -6.88
C ARG A 165 -3.74 -10.95 -6.82
N GLY A 166 -3.10 -10.48 -5.78
CA GLY A 166 -1.65 -10.52 -5.63
C GLY A 166 -0.97 -9.17 -5.91
N PRO A 167 0.36 -9.19 -6.13
CA PRO A 167 1.14 -7.96 -6.23
C PRO A 167 0.85 -7.20 -7.52
N VAL A 168 1.15 -5.90 -7.50
CA VAL A 168 1.12 -5.01 -8.67
C VAL A 168 -0.16 -5.12 -9.52
N PRO A 169 -1.37 -5.08 -8.92
CA PRO A 169 -2.63 -5.25 -9.63
C PRO A 169 -2.83 -4.24 -10.77
N THR A 170 -2.25 -3.04 -10.66
CA THR A 170 -2.33 -2.01 -11.70
C THR A 170 -1.57 -2.38 -12.97
N ILE A 171 -0.52 -3.21 -12.89
CA ILE A 171 0.18 -3.74 -14.07
C ILE A 171 -0.71 -4.76 -14.78
N HIS A 172 -1.41 -5.60 -14.04
CA HIS A 172 -2.35 -6.59 -14.59
C HIS A 172 -3.58 -5.92 -15.21
N ALA A 173 -4.16 -4.94 -14.51
CA ALA A 173 -5.26 -4.13 -15.05
C ALA A 173 -4.84 -3.40 -16.33
N LEU A 174 -3.63 -2.84 -16.37
CA LEU A 174 -3.08 -2.22 -17.58
C LEU A 174 -2.94 -3.24 -18.73
N ALA A 175 -2.49 -4.46 -18.43
CA ALA A 175 -2.39 -5.53 -19.42
C ALA A 175 -3.75 -6.00 -19.93
N GLU A 176 -4.75 -6.10 -19.07
CA GLU A 176 -6.10 -6.49 -19.48
C GLU A 176 -6.76 -5.41 -20.35
N GLY A 177 -6.61 -4.14 -19.99
CA GLY A 177 -7.01 -3.00 -20.81
C GLY A 177 -8.06 -2.08 -20.17
N PRO A 178 -8.68 -1.19 -20.96
CA PRO A 178 -9.64 -0.20 -20.45
C PRO A 178 -10.75 -0.82 -19.61
N GLY A 179 -11.17 -0.14 -18.54
CA GLY A 179 -12.20 -0.63 -17.62
C GLY A 179 -11.72 -1.65 -16.58
N SER A 180 -10.45 -2.03 -16.58
CA SER A 180 -9.89 -3.03 -15.67
C SER A 180 -9.33 -2.45 -14.36
N PHE A 181 -9.28 -1.12 -14.24
CA PHE A 181 -8.83 -0.43 -13.05
C PHE A 181 -9.96 -0.25 -12.05
N GLY A 182 -9.61 -0.38 -10.77
CA GLY A 182 -10.54 -0.14 -9.68
C GLY A 182 -9.87 -0.38 -8.34
N MET A 183 -10.63 -0.14 -7.29
CA MET A 183 -10.19 -0.29 -5.91
C MET A 183 -11.15 -1.23 -5.19
N THR A 184 -10.59 -2.10 -4.35
CA THR A 184 -11.36 -3.00 -3.51
C THR A 184 -10.91 -2.86 -2.06
N LEU A 185 -11.86 -2.65 -1.16
CA LEU A 185 -11.68 -2.90 0.27
C LEU A 185 -12.24 -4.29 0.56
N HIS A 186 -11.44 -5.15 1.17
CA HIS A 186 -11.87 -6.51 1.50
C HIS A 186 -11.36 -6.94 2.86
N ARG A 187 -12.00 -7.94 3.46
CA ARG A 187 -11.52 -8.57 4.69
C ARG A 187 -10.15 -9.23 4.47
N LEU A 188 -9.29 -9.20 5.47
CA LEU A 188 -8.11 -10.05 5.49
C LEU A 188 -8.53 -11.52 5.64
N ALA A 189 -7.83 -12.40 4.92
CA ALA A 189 -8.05 -13.84 4.94
C ALA A 189 -6.69 -14.57 4.84
N ALA A 190 -6.69 -15.87 5.10
CA ALA A 190 -5.47 -16.68 5.07
C ALA A 190 -4.78 -16.70 3.68
N ALA A 191 -5.58 -16.64 2.61
CA ALA A 191 -5.07 -16.54 1.24
C ALA A 191 -5.08 -15.09 0.75
N ILE A 192 -4.08 -14.74 -0.06
CA ILE A 192 -3.83 -13.38 -0.54
C ILE A 192 -5.05 -12.84 -1.29
N ASP A 193 -5.63 -11.74 -0.85
CA ASP A 193 -6.76 -11.06 -1.50
C ASP A 193 -7.95 -11.98 -1.84
N THR A 194 -8.31 -12.89 -0.94
CA THR A 194 -9.48 -13.78 -1.09
C THR A 194 -10.60 -13.53 -0.08
N GLY A 195 -10.45 -12.56 0.82
CA GLY A 195 -11.48 -12.25 1.79
C GLY A 195 -12.68 -11.55 1.15
N ALA A 196 -13.81 -11.56 1.86
CA ALA A 196 -15.05 -10.97 1.38
C ALA A 196 -14.86 -9.47 1.05
N ILE A 197 -15.40 -9.06 -0.09
CA ILE A 197 -15.38 -7.70 -0.60
C ILE A 197 -16.35 -6.85 0.22
N LEU A 198 -15.83 -5.78 0.83
CA LEU A 198 -16.58 -4.85 1.67
C LEU A 198 -17.08 -3.65 0.85
N ALA A 199 -16.23 -3.17 -0.05
CA ALA A 199 -16.56 -2.12 -1.02
C ALA A 199 -15.68 -2.30 -2.26
N GLN A 200 -16.21 -2.02 -3.43
CA GLN A 200 -15.46 -2.12 -4.68
C GLN A 200 -16.00 -1.12 -5.70
N GLU A 201 -15.09 -0.40 -6.35
CA GLU A 201 -15.42 0.59 -7.36
C GLU A 201 -14.47 0.49 -8.56
N ALA A 202 -15.03 0.46 -9.76
CA ALA A 202 -14.28 0.63 -10.99
C ALA A 202 -13.92 2.11 -11.15
N VAL A 203 -12.67 2.38 -11.52
CA VAL A 203 -12.15 3.74 -11.63
C VAL A 203 -11.67 3.98 -13.06
N PRO A 204 -12.44 4.73 -13.87
CA PRO A 204 -12.01 5.13 -15.20
C PRO A 204 -10.74 5.99 -15.11
N LEU A 205 -9.71 5.61 -15.86
CA LEU A 205 -8.46 6.38 -15.92
C LEU A 205 -8.21 6.86 -17.36
N PRO A 206 -7.58 8.04 -17.54
CA PRO A 206 -7.26 8.55 -18.87
C PRO A 206 -6.38 7.60 -19.68
N ALA A 207 -6.53 7.63 -21.01
CA ALA A 207 -5.65 6.90 -21.91
C ALA A 207 -4.18 7.32 -21.69
N GLY A 208 -3.26 6.35 -21.79
CA GLY A 208 -1.83 6.60 -21.58
C GLY A 208 -1.39 6.72 -20.11
N THR A 209 -2.30 6.54 -19.15
CA THR A 209 -1.98 6.43 -17.72
C THR A 209 -1.01 5.27 -17.49
N THR A 210 0.07 5.53 -16.75
CA THR A 210 1.07 4.52 -16.40
C THR A 210 0.56 3.65 -15.24
N ALA A 211 1.14 2.46 -15.05
CA ALA A 211 0.81 1.62 -13.89
C ALA A 211 1.09 2.32 -12.54
N THR A 212 2.16 3.11 -12.46
CA THR A 212 2.50 3.96 -11.29
C THR A 212 1.40 4.98 -11.02
N ARG A 213 1.00 5.76 -12.02
CA ARG A 213 -0.02 6.81 -11.87
C ARG A 213 -1.39 6.24 -11.57
N ALA A 214 -1.72 5.10 -12.18
CA ALA A 214 -2.91 4.34 -11.82
C ALA A 214 -2.88 3.96 -10.34
N ALA A 215 -1.76 3.44 -9.84
CA ALA A 215 -1.65 3.07 -8.43
C ALA A 215 -1.85 4.28 -7.50
N VAL A 216 -1.25 5.44 -7.81
CA VAL A 216 -1.48 6.68 -7.05
C VAL A 216 -2.96 7.07 -7.04
N ALA A 217 -3.61 7.09 -8.21
CA ALA A 217 -5.01 7.47 -8.33
C ALA A 217 -5.95 6.51 -7.58
N LEU A 218 -5.69 5.19 -7.67
CA LEU A 218 -6.51 4.17 -7.02
C LEU A 218 -6.39 4.18 -5.50
N HIS A 219 -5.19 4.40 -4.94
CA HIS A 219 -5.07 4.60 -3.50
C HIS A 219 -5.74 5.89 -3.03
N ALA A 220 -5.72 6.97 -3.83
CA ALA A 220 -6.44 8.19 -3.50
C ALA A 220 -7.96 7.96 -3.52
N HIS A 221 -8.47 7.22 -4.50
CA HIS A 221 -9.88 6.82 -4.56
C HIS A 221 -10.27 5.93 -3.38
N GLY A 222 -9.45 4.95 -3.06
CA GLY A 222 -9.65 4.02 -1.95
C GLY A 222 -9.71 4.68 -0.58
N ARG A 223 -9.11 5.87 -0.43
CA ARG A 223 -9.25 6.65 0.81
C ARG A 223 -10.71 7.02 1.07
N GLY A 224 -11.43 7.51 0.06
CA GLY A 224 -12.84 7.88 0.21
C GLY A 224 -13.71 6.67 0.53
N MET A 225 -13.45 5.54 -0.11
CA MET A 225 -14.13 4.27 0.21
C MET A 225 -13.87 3.83 1.66
N LEU A 226 -12.63 4.02 2.14
CA LEU A 226 -12.23 3.62 3.50
C LEU A 226 -12.91 4.51 4.54
N ASP A 227 -13.01 5.81 4.29
CA ASP A 227 -13.73 6.73 5.19
C ASP A 227 -15.19 6.29 5.37
N GLY A 228 -15.90 5.99 4.29
CA GLY A 228 -17.28 5.50 4.37
C GLY A 228 -17.43 4.14 5.06
N LEU A 229 -16.43 3.26 4.92
CA LEU A 229 -16.41 1.97 5.62
C LEU A 229 -16.16 2.14 7.12
N LEU A 230 -15.23 3.02 7.50
CA LEU A 230 -14.95 3.33 8.92
C LEU A 230 -16.16 4.00 9.59
N ASP A 231 -16.85 4.92 8.92
CA ASP A 231 -18.10 5.51 9.41
C ASP A 231 -19.20 4.46 9.59
N THR A 232 -19.26 3.46 8.71
CA THR A 232 -20.20 2.34 8.87
C THR A 232 -19.87 1.53 10.12
N ILE A 233 -18.59 1.19 10.34
CA ILE A 233 -18.13 0.44 11.52
C ILE A 233 -18.39 1.24 12.80
N ASP A 234 -18.16 2.55 12.80
CA ASP A 234 -18.42 3.42 13.96
C ASP A 234 -19.91 3.42 14.34
N ARG A 235 -20.79 3.46 13.34
CA ARG A 235 -22.25 3.43 13.55
C ARG A 235 -22.77 2.06 13.99
N THR A 236 -22.27 0.96 13.43
CA THR A 236 -22.79 -0.39 13.69
C THR A 236 -22.05 -1.14 14.80
N GLY A 237 -20.85 -0.69 15.15
CA GLY A 237 -19.93 -1.40 16.06
C GLY A 237 -19.34 -2.69 15.46
N SER A 238 -19.58 -2.96 14.18
CA SER A 238 -19.23 -4.24 13.52
C SER A 238 -18.69 -4.04 12.10
N LEU A 239 -17.77 -4.92 11.70
CA LEU A 239 -17.30 -4.99 10.33
C LEU A 239 -18.39 -5.66 9.47
N PRO A 240 -18.84 -5.07 8.34
CA PRO A 240 -19.84 -5.70 7.47
C PRO A 240 -19.37 -7.05 6.94
N GLU A 241 -20.25 -8.04 6.77
CA GLU A 241 -19.87 -9.38 6.30
C GLU A 241 -19.16 -9.32 4.93
N GLY A 242 -19.68 -8.49 4.02
CA GLY A 242 -19.18 -8.33 2.66
C GLY A 242 -19.71 -9.41 1.71
N ARG A 243 -19.26 -9.35 0.45
CA ARG A 243 -19.58 -10.32 -0.60
C ARG A 243 -18.40 -11.24 -0.85
N THR A 244 -18.62 -12.55 -0.79
CA THR A 244 -17.62 -13.55 -1.21
C THR A 244 -17.74 -13.81 -2.71
N GLU A 245 -16.61 -13.82 -3.40
CA GLU A 245 -16.51 -14.14 -4.82
C GLU A 245 -15.67 -15.41 -5.02
N PRO A 246 -15.83 -16.15 -6.14
CA PRO A 246 -14.95 -17.24 -6.49
C PRO A 246 -13.49 -16.79 -6.56
N VAL A 247 -12.58 -17.60 -6.01
CA VAL A 247 -11.15 -17.30 -6.04
C VAL A 247 -10.62 -17.53 -7.47
N LEU A 248 -10.13 -16.46 -8.09
CA LEU A 248 -9.43 -16.55 -9.38
C LEU A 248 -7.94 -16.90 -9.21
N PRO A 249 -7.24 -17.27 -10.29
CA PRO A 249 -5.80 -17.52 -10.24
C PRO A 249 -5.01 -16.31 -9.71
N TYR A 250 -3.91 -16.61 -9.01
CA TYR A 250 -3.00 -15.59 -8.49
C TYR A 250 -2.22 -14.91 -9.62
N CYS A 251 -2.12 -13.59 -9.58
CA CYS A 251 -1.39 -12.79 -10.56
C CYS A 251 -0.01 -12.38 -10.00
N PRO A 252 1.10 -13.04 -10.40
CA PRO A 252 2.43 -12.69 -9.90
C PRO A 252 2.93 -11.38 -10.52
N PHE A 253 4.07 -10.88 -10.06
CA PHE A 253 4.80 -9.83 -10.77
C PHE A 253 5.03 -10.20 -12.25
N PRO A 254 5.05 -9.21 -13.16
CA PRO A 254 5.13 -9.45 -14.61
C PRO A 254 6.42 -10.15 -15.00
N ASP A 255 6.34 -11.11 -15.92
CA ASP A 255 7.51 -11.72 -16.54
C ASP A 255 7.98 -10.91 -17.77
N ARG A 256 9.05 -11.37 -18.43
CA ARG A 256 9.59 -10.73 -19.64
C ARG A 256 8.58 -10.68 -20.79
N ALA A 257 7.72 -11.69 -20.93
CA ALA A 257 6.76 -11.78 -22.02
C ALA A 257 5.64 -10.74 -21.85
N MET A 258 5.12 -10.60 -20.63
CA MET A 258 4.14 -9.58 -20.28
C MET A 258 4.71 -8.17 -20.50
N LEU A 259 5.94 -7.91 -20.03
CA LEU A 259 6.59 -6.61 -20.23
C LEU A 259 6.80 -6.29 -21.72
N ALA A 260 7.23 -7.25 -22.52
CA ALA A 260 7.38 -7.08 -23.96
C ALA A 260 6.02 -6.80 -24.64
N SER A 261 4.96 -7.48 -24.21
CA SER A 261 3.60 -7.27 -24.70
C SER A 261 3.09 -5.86 -24.39
N LEU A 262 3.24 -5.40 -23.15
CA LEU A 262 2.89 -4.03 -22.73
C LEU A 262 3.63 -2.99 -23.58
N ARG A 263 4.94 -3.16 -23.75
CA ARG A 263 5.76 -2.26 -24.59
C ARG A 263 5.28 -2.21 -26.04
N ARG A 264 4.98 -3.36 -26.66
CA ARG A 264 4.45 -3.41 -28.05
C ARG A 264 3.12 -2.68 -28.20
N ARG A 265 2.30 -2.68 -27.15
CA ARG A 265 1.01 -1.99 -27.08
C ARG A 265 1.13 -0.51 -26.68
N GLY A 266 2.35 0.01 -26.50
CA GLY A 266 2.58 1.39 -26.05
C GLY A 266 2.19 1.64 -24.59
N LEU A 267 1.95 0.59 -23.81
CA LEU A 267 1.56 0.68 -22.40
C LEU A 267 2.80 0.77 -21.52
N ARG A 268 2.81 1.74 -20.61
CA ARG A 268 3.99 2.07 -19.80
C ARG A 268 3.72 1.77 -18.33
N LEU A 269 4.72 1.18 -17.66
CA LEU A 269 4.65 0.99 -16.23
C LEU A 269 4.88 2.29 -15.47
N THR A 270 5.79 3.13 -15.98
CA THR A 270 6.18 4.40 -15.38
C THR A 270 6.72 5.34 -16.47
N ASP A 271 6.81 6.63 -16.20
CA ASP A 271 7.39 7.64 -17.10
C ASP A 271 8.17 8.75 -16.34
N GLY A 272 8.64 9.76 -17.07
CA GLY A 272 9.39 10.88 -16.49
C GLY A 272 8.57 11.81 -15.60
N GLN A 273 7.25 11.87 -15.77
CA GLN A 273 6.38 12.59 -14.86
C GLN A 273 6.27 11.86 -13.53
N ASP A 274 6.15 10.54 -13.56
CA ASP A 274 6.14 9.70 -12.35
C ASP A 274 7.46 9.80 -11.59
N LEU A 275 8.59 9.88 -12.30
CA LEU A 275 9.91 10.13 -11.69
C LEU A 275 9.98 11.49 -10.98
N ARG A 276 9.53 12.57 -11.63
CA ARG A 276 9.48 13.91 -11.01
C ARG A 276 8.61 13.90 -9.77
N GLU A 277 7.49 13.17 -9.82
CA GLU A 277 6.60 13.03 -8.67
C GLU A 277 7.28 12.33 -7.51
N ALA A 278 7.97 11.21 -7.76
CA ALA A 278 8.76 10.50 -6.76
C ALA A 278 9.79 11.42 -6.08
N LEU A 279 10.55 12.17 -6.89
CA LEU A 279 11.54 13.12 -6.39
C LEU A 279 10.91 14.24 -5.55
N SER A 280 9.72 14.72 -5.93
CA SER A 280 8.99 15.75 -5.17
C SER A 280 8.56 15.27 -3.79
N LEU A 281 8.21 13.98 -3.65
CA LEU A 281 7.87 13.38 -2.36
C LEU A 281 9.09 13.29 -1.45
N SER A 282 10.27 12.96 -2.00
CA SER A 282 11.51 12.85 -1.24
C SER A 282 12.04 14.19 -0.80
N ALA A 283 12.01 15.20 -1.67
CA ALA A 283 12.50 16.54 -1.37
C ALA A 283 11.70 17.23 -0.26
N ARG A 284 10.39 16.97 -0.19
CA ARG A 284 9.50 17.50 0.85
C ARG A 284 9.53 16.69 2.15
N ALA A 285 10.12 15.50 2.12
CA ALA A 285 10.14 14.56 3.23
C ALA A 285 11.32 14.78 4.18
N SER A 286 11.92 15.97 4.23
CA SER A 286 13.19 16.22 4.92
C SER A 286 13.24 17.56 5.61
#